data_AF-A0A352S877-F1
#
_entry.id   AF-A0A352S877-F1
#
_cell.length_a   1.000
_cell.length_b   1.000
_cell.length_c   1.000
_cell.angle_alpha   90.00
_cell.angle_beta   90.00
_cell.angle_gamma   90.00
#
_symmetry.space_group_name_H-M   'P 1'
#
loop_
_entity.id
_entity.type
_entity.pdbx_description
1 polymer ?
#
loop_
_entity_poly.entity_id
_entity_poly.type
_entity_poly.pdbx_seq_one_letter_code
_entity_poly.pdbx_strand_id
1 'polypeptide(L)'
;MLSLALNYPTIEFNTNACGELHTGDAPQGILAAVPFQDGPGYVLPYLTTINDRFYVLGNLEVAFSDEKFWGRDAEDLPDEELVMSECTQAVLAMRERASGSMIVFPVDFDPMPARCVISVAIPVQDGQTQREIKDQLSLVFSGYEQLDDRLMKLVRARSH
;
A
#
# COMPACT_ATOMS: atom_id res chain seq x y z
N MET A 1 25.08 -5.02 25.59
CA MET A 1 24.43 -4.60 24.34
C MET A 1 22.95 -4.87 24.49
N LEU A 2 22.17 -3.82 24.78
CA LEU A 2 20.71 -3.92 24.83
C LEU A 2 20.22 -4.11 23.39
N SER A 3 19.69 -5.30 23.12
CA SER A 3 18.87 -5.55 21.93
C SER A 3 17.68 -4.60 22.00
N LEU A 4 17.71 -3.55 21.18
CA LEU A 4 16.49 -2.87 20.75
C LEU A 4 15.74 -3.90 19.90
N ALA A 5 14.99 -4.78 20.55
CA ALA A 5 13.82 -5.35 19.92
C ALA A 5 12.96 -4.14 19.53
N LEU A 6 13.09 -3.72 18.28
CA LEU A 6 12.11 -2.85 17.65
C LEU A 6 10.78 -3.54 17.89
N ASN A 7 9.95 -2.99 18.77
CA ASN A 7 8.55 -3.35 18.89
C ASN A 7 7.90 -2.98 17.56
N TYR A 8 8.10 -3.81 16.54
CA TYR A 8 7.31 -3.72 15.33
C TYR A 8 5.87 -3.91 15.77
N PRO A 9 4.96 -3.02 15.34
CA PRO A 9 3.56 -3.22 15.64
C PRO A 9 3.14 -4.57 15.08
N THR A 10 2.42 -5.35 15.88
CA THR A 10 1.77 -6.56 15.36
C THR A 10 0.71 -6.10 14.35
N ILE A 11 0.88 -6.50 13.10
CA ILE A 11 -0.07 -6.25 12.02
C ILE A 11 -0.86 -7.53 11.81
N GLU A 12 -2.17 -7.47 12.03
CA GLU A 12 -3.08 -8.60 11.80
C GLU A 12 -4.07 -8.25 10.70
N PHE A 13 -4.01 -8.98 9.58
CA PHE A 13 -4.93 -8.80 8.47
C PHE A 13 -6.29 -9.44 8.80
N ASN A 14 -7.35 -8.64 8.74
CA ASN A 14 -8.71 -9.11 9.02
C ASN A 14 -9.43 -9.49 7.72
N THR A 15 -9.23 -8.70 6.66
CA THR A 15 -9.84 -8.92 5.35
C THR A 15 -8.90 -8.55 4.21
N ASN A 16 -9.07 -9.15 3.03
CA ASN A 16 -8.34 -8.76 1.81
C ASN A 16 -9.04 -7.60 1.08
N ALA A 17 -8.49 -7.21 -0.08
CA ALA A 17 -9.02 -6.12 -0.91
C ALA A 17 -10.43 -6.42 -1.42
N CYS A 18 -10.79 -7.70 -1.52
CA CYS A 18 -12.10 -8.15 -1.95
C CYS A 18 -13.14 -8.13 -0.82
N GLY A 19 -12.73 -7.84 0.42
CA GLY A 19 -13.58 -7.91 1.61
C GLY A 19 -13.76 -9.34 2.14
N GLU A 20 -12.97 -10.30 1.68
CA GLU A 20 -13.02 -11.67 2.17
C GLU A 20 -12.31 -11.75 3.53
N LEU A 21 -12.97 -12.39 4.50
CA LEU A 21 -12.47 -12.56 5.87
C LEU A 21 -11.33 -13.57 5.91
N HIS A 22 -10.17 -13.14 6.42
CA HIS A 22 -9.00 -14.01 6.58
C HIS A 22 -8.77 -14.41 8.04
N THR A 23 -9.07 -13.54 9.02
CA THR A 23 -9.00 -13.86 10.46
C THR A 23 -9.62 -12.74 11.29
N GLY A 24 -10.72 -13.00 12.03
CA GLY A 24 -11.27 -12.10 13.07
C GLY A 24 -12.64 -11.47 12.77
N ASP A 25 -13.55 -11.48 13.76
CA ASP A 25 -14.86 -10.80 13.71
C ASP A 25 -14.67 -9.28 13.90
N ALA A 26 -14.34 -8.54 12.84
CA ALA A 26 -14.38 -7.09 12.89
C ALA A 26 -15.84 -6.59 13.06
N PRO A 27 -16.11 -5.58 13.91
CA PRO A 27 -17.46 -5.05 14.06
C PRO A 27 -18.03 -4.56 12.72
N GLN A 28 -19.34 -4.78 12.50
CA GLN A 28 -19.98 -4.43 11.24
C GLN A 28 -19.83 -2.93 10.88
N GLY A 29 -19.83 -2.03 11.88
CA GLY A 29 -19.58 -0.61 11.67
C GLY A 29 -18.18 -0.31 11.12
N ILE A 30 -17.17 -1.06 11.58
CA ILE A 30 -15.79 -0.95 11.08
C ILE A 30 -15.69 -1.48 9.65
N LEU A 31 -16.26 -2.66 9.38
CA LEU A 31 -16.29 -3.25 8.04
C LEU A 31 -17.00 -2.34 7.03
N ALA A 32 -18.09 -1.69 7.45
CA ALA A 32 -18.84 -0.78 6.62
C ALA A 32 -18.03 0.47 6.23
N ALA A 33 -17.01 0.85 7.00
CA ALA A 33 -16.16 2.01 6.73
C ALA A 33 -15.05 1.71 5.70
N VAL A 34 -14.78 0.44 5.38
CA VAL A 34 -13.65 0.08 4.50
C VAL A 34 -14.08 0.11 3.03
N PRO A 35 -13.41 0.90 2.16
CA PRO A 35 -13.70 0.95 0.73
C PRO A 35 -13.05 -0.23 -0.02
N PHE A 36 -13.47 -1.46 0.30
CA PHE A 36 -12.98 -2.65 -0.40
C PHE A 36 -13.16 -2.52 -1.91
N GLN A 37 -12.13 -2.91 -2.67
CA GLN A 37 -12.11 -2.86 -4.15
C GLN A 37 -12.27 -1.45 -4.77
N ASP A 38 -12.43 -0.38 -3.97
CA ASP A 38 -12.72 0.98 -4.44
C ASP A 38 -11.72 2.01 -3.86
N GLY A 39 -10.43 1.62 -3.83
CA GLY A 39 -9.34 2.54 -3.52
C GLY A 39 -9.05 3.52 -4.67
N PRO A 40 -8.31 4.61 -4.42
CA PRO A 40 -7.89 5.53 -5.47
C PRO A 40 -6.88 4.87 -6.41
N GLY A 41 -7.11 4.95 -7.73
CA GLY A 41 -6.22 4.36 -8.74
C GLY A 41 -6.04 2.86 -8.53
N TYR A 42 -4.80 2.41 -8.36
CA TYR A 42 -4.45 1.01 -8.06
C TYR A 42 -4.24 0.73 -6.58
N VAL A 43 -4.59 1.67 -5.69
CA VAL A 43 -4.47 1.46 -4.24
C VAL A 43 -5.49 0.41 -3.82
N LEU A 44 -5.03 -0.65 -3.15
CA LEU A 44 -5.83 -1.75 -2.64
C LEU A 44 -6.08 -1.56 -1.14
N PRO A 45 -7.31 -1.23 -0.71
CA PRO A 45 -7.63 -1.04 0.70
C PRO A 45 -8.00 -2.37 1.36
N TYR A 46 -7.46 -2.63 2.54
CA TYR A 46 -7.82 -3.79 3.38
C TYR A 46 -7.91 -3.42 4.85
N LEU A 47 -8.63 -4.22 5.64
CA LEU A 47 -8.75 -4.02 7.06
C LEU A 47 -7.62 -4.73 7.81
N THR A 48 -6.92 -3.98 8.66
CA THR A 48 -5.87 -4.52 9.53
C THR A 48 -6.05 -4.03 10.96
N THR A 49 -5.48 -4.76 11.91
CA THR A 49 -5.27 -4.30 13.29
C THR A 49 -3.80 -3.94 13.48
N ILE A 50 -3.53 -2.81 14.14
CA ILE A 50 -2.19 -2.37 14.54
C ILE A 50 -2.31 -1.95 16.02
N ASN A 51 -1.62 -2.65 16.92
CA ASN A 51 -1.70 -2.40 18.37
C ASN A 51 -3.16 -2.31 18.88
N ASP A 52 -3.98 -3.33 18.58
CA ASP A 52 -5.39 -3.46 19.00
C ASP A 52 -6.35 -2.37 18.47
N ARG A 53 -5.95 -1.64 17.42
CA ARG A 53 -6.80 -0.64 16.75
C ARG A 53 -6.97 -0.98 15.28
N PHE A 54 -8.16 -0.73 14.76
CA PHE A 54 -8.48 -0.95 13.36
C PHE A 54 -7.93 0.15 12.47
N TYR A 55 -7.37 -0.26 11.34
CA TYR A 55 -6.90 0.62 10.29
C TYR A 55 -7.37 0.09 8.93
N VAL A 56 -7.66 1.02 8.02
CA VAL A 56 -7.64 0.71 6.59
C VAL A 56 -6.21 0.89 6.13
N LEU A 57 -5.61 -0.21 5.70
CA LEU A 57 -4.31 -0.21 5.04
C LEU A 57 -4.56 -0.06 3.54
N GLY A 58 -4.11 1.04 2.96
CA GLY A 58 -4.08 1.25 1.51
C GLY A 58 -2.70 0.93 0.99
N ASN A 59 -2.62 -0.06 0.11
CA ASN A 59 -1.35 -0.48 -0.48
C ASN A 59 -1.31 -0.20 -1.97
N LEU A 60 -0.14 0.23 -2.43
CA LEU A 60 0.20 0.30 -3.83
C LEU A 60 1.37 -0.66 -4.07
N GLU A 61 1.13 -1.68 -4.89
CA GLU A 61 2.14 -2.63 -5.31
C GLU A 61 2.69 -2.21 -6.67
N VAL A 62 4.02 -2.17 -6.81
CA VAL A 62 4.71 -1.79 -8.03
C VAL A 62 5.67 -2.92 -8.40
N ALA A 63 5.45 -3.55 -9.54
CA ALA A 63 6.29 -4.64 -10.01
C ALA A 63 7.60 -4.09 -10.60
N PHE A 64 8.69 -4.85 -10.47
CA PHE A 64 9.95 -4.56 -11.15
C PHE A 64 10.47 -5.80 -11.88
N SER A 65 11.38 -5.56 -12.82
CA SER A 65 11.95 -6.60 -13.65
C SER A 65 12.78 -7.57 -12.81
N ASP A 66 12.39 -8.84 -12.88
CA ASP A 66 13.13 -9.97 -12.34
C ASP A 66 12.92 -11.14 -13.30
N GLU A 67 13.97 -11.49 -14.04
CA GLU A 67 13.95 -12.61 -14.98
C GLU A 67 13.60 -13.95 -14.29
N LYS A 68 13.82 -14.09 -12.97
CA LYS A 68 13.49 -15.31 -12.24
C LYS A 68 11.99 -15.46 -12.00
N PHE A 69 11.30 -14.37 -11.72
CA PHE A 69 9.88 -14.39 -11.40
C PHE A 69 9.01 -14.17 -12.66
N TRP A 70 9.34 -13.15 -13.45
CA TRP A 70 8.54 -12.73 -14.61
C TRP A 70 8.99 -13.38 -15.93
N GLY A 71 10.16 -14.02 -15.96
CA GLY A 71 10.64 -14.72 -17.16
C GLY A 71 10.79 -13.77 -18.36
N ARG A 72 10.13 -14.11 -19.48
CA ARG A 72 10.19 -13.31 -20.72
C ARG A 72 9.51 -11.96 -20.61
N ASP A 73 8.59 -11.79 -19.67
CA ASP A 73 7.85 -10.55 -19.46
C ASP A 73 8.67 -9.53 -18.63
N ALA A 74 9.84 -9.95 -18.10
CA ALA A 74 10.71 -9.07 -17.33
C ALA A 74 11.21 -7.85 -18.15
N GLU A 75 11.35 -8.00 -19.47
CA GLU A 75 11.81 -6.92 -20.36
C GLU A 75 10.79 -5.77 -20.48
N ASP A 76 9.52 -6.03 -20.17
CA ASP A 76 8.45 -5.03 -20.19
C ASP A 76 8.35 -4.25 -18.87
N LEU A 77 9.06 -4.68 -17.82
CA LEU A 77 9.00 -4.10 -16.49
C LEU A 77 10.15 -3.11 -16.23
N PRO A 78 9.93 -2.10 -15.38
CA PRO A 78 10.98 -1.17 -14.96
C PRO A 78 12.04 -1.89 -14.13
N ASP A 79 13.28 -1.40 -14.18
CA ASP A 79 14.35 -1.91 -13.34
C ASP A 79 14.10 -1.64 -11.83
N GLU A 80 14.67 -2.50 -10.99
CA GLU A 80 14.52 -2.45 -9.53
C GLU A 80 14.97 -1.10 -8.94
N GLU A 81 16.08 -0.53 -9.42
CA GLU A 81 16.63 0.72 -8.90
C GLU A 81 15.68 1.90 -9.14
N LEU A 82 15.11 1.99 -10.35
CA LEU A 82 14.11 2.98 -10.71
C LEU A 82 12.86 2.83 -9.84
N VAL A 83 12.32 1.61 -9.71
CA VAL A 83 11.13 1.36 -8.89
C VAL A 83 11.38 1.73 -7.43
N MET A 84 12.51 1.32 -6.85
CA MET A 84 12.87 1.64 -5.47
C MET A 84 13.01 3.15 -5.24
N SER A 85 13.66 3.86 -6.16
CA SER A 85 13.83 5.32 -6.11
C SER A 85 12.47 6.03 -6.12
N GLU A 86 11.61 5.67 -7.06
CA GLU A 86 10.29 6.30 -7.24
C GLU A 86 9.34 5.96 -6.07
N CYS A 87 9.38 4.72 -5.57
CA CYS A 87 8.63 4.35 -4.36
C CYS A 87 9.12 5.09 -3.12
N THR A 88 10.42 5.30 -2.99
CA THR A 88 11.00 6.06 -1.88
C THR A 88 10.56 7.52 -1.93
N GLN A 89 10.58 8.14 -3.11
CA GLN A 89 10.08 9.51 -3.29
C GLN A 89 8.59 9.61 -2.98
N ALA A 90 7.79 8.64 -3.43
CA ALA A 90 6.37 8.56 -3.12
C ALA A 90 6.12 8.48 -1.60
N VAL A 91 6.84 7.61 -0.87
CA VAL A 91 6.76 7.52 0.59
C VAL A 91 7.11 8.84 1.27
N LEU A 92 8.14 9.55 0.81
CA LEU A 92 8.50 10.87 1.35
C LEU A 92 7.36 11.87 1.17
N ALA A 93 6.80 11.98 -0.03
CA ALA A 93 5.67 12.86 -0.31
C ALA A 93 4.42 12.48 0.49
N MET A 94 4.15 11.19 0.64
CA MET A 94 3.03 10.69 1.46
C MET A 94 3.20 11.04 2.93
N ARG A 95 4.42 10.97 3.48
CA ARG A 95 4.71 11.37 4.87
C ARG A 95 4.45 12.84 5.13
N GLU A 96 4.73 13.72 4.16
CA GLU A 96 4.43 15.15 4.27
C GLU A 96 2.92 15.45 4.30
N ARG A 97 2.11 14.61 3.64
CA ARG A 97 0.66 14.74 3.56
C ARG A 97 -0.08 14.01 4.66
N ALA A 98 0.53 12.96 5.20
CA ALA A 98 -0.03 12.21 6.31
C ALA A 98 -0.23 13.13 7.50
N SER A 99 -1.41 13.04 8.12
CA SER A 99 -1.78 13.89 9.23
C SER A 99 -2.34 13.07 10.38
N GLY A 100 -2.28 13.64 11.59
CA GLY A 100 -2.84 13.02 12.79
C GLY A 100 -2.19 11.68 13.11
N SER A 101 -2.98 10.61 13.05
CA SER A 101 -2.58 9.25 13.43
C SER A 101 -2.41 8.29 12.25
N MET A 102 -2.33 8.82 11.02
CA MET A 102 -1.97 8.03 9.84
C MET A 102 -0.54 7.52 9.95
N ILE A 103 -0.29 6.31 9.46
CA ILE A 103 1.04 5.69 9.46
C ILE A 103 1.45 5.46 8.02
N VAL A 104 2.57 6.05 7.59
CA VAL A 104 3.19 5.76 6.30
C VAL A 104 4.38 4.85 6.55
N PHE A 105 4.29 3.62 6.08
CA PHE A 105 5.34 2.64 6.26
C PHE A 105 6.55 2.97 5.37
N PRO A 106 7.76 2.52 5.73
CA PRO A 106 8.85 2.41 4.76
C PRO A 106 8.40 1.59 3.54
N VAL A 107 9.07 1.78 2.41
CA VAL A 107 8.89 0.90 1.25
C VAL A 107 9.18 -0.53 1.71
N ASP A 108 8.20 -1.41 1.56
CA ASP A 108 8.39 -2.83 1.76
C ASP A 108 8.89 -3.44 0.45
N PHE A 109 9.97 -4.20 0.55
CA PHE A 109 10.64 -4.78 -0.60
C PHE A 109 10.50 -6.29 -0.52
N ASP A 110 9.82 -6.85 -1.51
CA ASP A 110 9.64 -8.27 -1.65
C ASP A 110 10.40 -8.73 -2.91
N PRO A 111 11.55 -9.41 -2.77
CA PRO A 111 12.27 -9.94 -3.92
C PRO A 111 11.54 -11.10 -4.57
N MET A 112 10.48 -11.65 -3.96
CA MET A 112 9.74 -12.79 -4.50
C MET A 112 8.30 -12.84 -3.94
N PRO A 113 7.31 -12.25 -4.65
CA PRO A 113 7.37 -11.76 -6.03
C PRO A 113 8.04 -10.40 -6.14
N ALA A 114 8.95 -10.20 -7.12
CA ALA A 114 9.71 -8.98 -7.37
C ALA A 114 8.83 -7.70 -7.46
N ARG A 115 8.56 -7.09 -6.30
CA ARG A 115 7.71 -5.90 -6.15
C ARG A 115 8.16 -5.03 -4.97
N CYS A 116 7.86 -3.75 -5.10
CA CYS A 116 7.86 -2.81 -3.99
C CYS A 116 6.42 -2.54 -3.56
N VAL A 117 6.17 -2.50 -2.25
CA VAL A 117 4.85 -2.17 -1.68
C VAL A 117 4.96 -0.89 -0.87
N ILE A 118 4.12 0.08 -1.23
CA ILE A 118 3.93 1.30 -0.45
C ILE A 118 2.64 1.16 0.34
N SER A 119 2.73 1.27 1.65
CA SER A 119 1.60 1.07 2.55
C SER A 119 1.30 2.31 3.38
N VAL A 120 0.02 2.68 3.47
CA VAL A 120 -0.48 3.74 4.33
C VAL A 120 -1.62 3.19 5.18
N ALA A 121 -1.48 3.23 6.50
CA ALA A 121 -2.56 2.87 7.41
C ALA A 121 -3.30 4.11 7.92
N ILE A 122 -4.62 4.11 7.68
CA ILE A 122 -5.55 5.14 8.14
C ILE A 122 -6.38 4.56 9.29
N PRO A 123 -6.38 5.19 10.48
CA PRO A 123 -7.16 4.69 11.60
C PRO A 123 -8.65 4.73 11.29
N VAL A 124 -9.37 3.65 11.61
CA VAL A 124 -10.82 3.58 11.48
C VAL A 124 -11.47 3.93 12.81
N GLN A 125 -12.45 4.83 12.75
CA GLN A 125 -13.27 5.20 13.90
C GLN A 125 -14.70 4.71 13.71
N ASP A 126 -15.39 4.48 14.81
CA ASP A 126 -16.81 4.14 14.76
C ASP A 126 -17.62 5.29 14.14
N GLY A 127 -18.56 4.95 13.26
CA GLY A 127 -19.34 5.91 12.48
C GLY A 127 -18.64 6.55 11.28
N GLN A 128 -17.36 6.23 11.02
CA GLN A 128 -16.65 6.70 9.83
C GLN A 128 -17.20 6.02 8.56
N THR A 129 -17.24 6.76 7.46
CA THR A 129 -17.77 6.31 6.17
C THR A 129 -16.65 5.89 5.20
N GLN A 130 -16.99 5.04 4.23
CA GLN A 130 -16.08 4.68 3.14
C GLN A 130 -15.57 5.90 2.38
N ARG A 131 -16.43 6.90 2.19
CA ARG A 131 -16.07 8.14 1.51
C ARG A 131 -14.96 8.89 2.25
N GLU A 132 -15.08 9.02 3.57
CA GLU A 132 -14.06 9.70 4.37
C GLU A 132 -12.71 8.97 4.32
N ILE A 133 -12.71 7.63 4.39
CA ILE A 133 -11.48 6.84 4.24
C ILE A 133 -10.91 7.00 2.82
N LYS A 134 -11.74 6.96 1.78
CA LYS A 134 -11.31 7.12 0.39
C LYS A 134 -10.73 8.50 0.13
N ASP A 135 -11.34 9.55 0.68
CA ASP A 135 -10.84 10.93 0.56
C ASP A 135 -9.47 11.06 1.24
N GLN A 136 -9.27 10.41 2.39
CA GLN A 136 -7.98 10.38 3.09
C GLN A 136 -6.92 9.58 2.33
N LEU A 137 -7.25 8.40 1.78
CA LEU A 137 -6.37 7.65 0.90
C LEU A 137 -6.01 8.48 -0.34
N SER A 138 -6.98 9.10 -0.98
CA SER A 138 -6.77 9.92 -2.19
C SER A 138 -5.85 11.10 -1.93
N LEU A 139 -6.00 11.75 -0.77
CA LEU A 139 -5.13 12.83 -0.36
C LEU A 139 -3.67 12.36 -0.22
N VAL A 140 -3.45 11.27 0.52
CA VAL A 140 -2.09 10.77 0.77
C VAL A 140 -1.45 10.28 -0.54
N PHE A 141 -2.16 9.45 -1.30
CA PHE A 141 -1.67 8.87 -2.55
C PHE A 141 -1.61 9.82 -3.75
N SER A 142 -2.15 11.04 -3.65
CA SER A 142 -2.31 11.96 -4.79
C SER A 142 -1.06 12.11 -5.68
N GLY A 143 -1.20 11.81 -6.97
CA GLY A 143 -0.13 11.82 -7.97
C GLY A 143 0.69 10.53 -8.05
N TYR A 144 0.46 9.57 -7.16
CA TYR A 144 1.16 8.29 -7.08
C TYR A 144 0.21 7.08 -7.17
N GLU A 145 -1.10 7.28 -7.15
CA GLU A 145 -2.10 6.20 -7.25
C GLU A 145 -2.01 5.35 -8.52
N GLN A 146 -1.30 5.84 -9.55
CA GLN A 146 -1.01 5.17 -10.82
C GLN A 146 0.50 5.08 -11.08
N LEU A 147 1.32 4.97 -10.02
CA LEU A 147 2.77 4.94 -10.15
C LEU A 147 3.23 3.79 -11.07
N ASP A 148 2.66 2.61 -10.91
CA ASP A 148 2.96 1.43 -11.75
C ASP A 148 2.78 1.75 -13.25
N ASP A 149 1.60 2.23 -13.65
CA ASP A 149 1.32 2.67 -15.02
C ASP A 149 2.27 3.74 -15.55
N ARG A 150 2.69 4.68 -14.69
CA ARG A 150 3.63 5.75 -15.07
C ARG A 150 5.00 5.16 -15.38
N LEU A 151 5.48 4.21 -14.57
CA LEU A 151 6.76 3.56 -14.78
C LEU A 151 6.72 2.66 -16.02
N MET A 152 5.65 1.89 -16.22
CA MET A 152 5.46 1.08 -17.42
C MET A 152 5.46 1.92 -18.71
N LYS A 153 4.85 3.12 -18.69
CA LYS A 153 4.91 4.06 -19.82
C LYS A 153 6.32 4.55 -20.10
N LEU A 154 7.14 4.78 -19.07
CA LEU A 154 8.54 5.19 -19.24
C LEU A 154 9.40 4.11 -19.87
N VAL A 155 9.21 2.84 -19.47
CA VAL A 155 9.89 1.70 -20.06
C VAL A 155 9.56 1.59 -21.55
N ARG A 156 8.26 1.58 -21.89
CA ARG A 156 7.80 1.49 -23.29
C ARG A 156 8.29 2.63 -24.17
N ALA A 157 8.43 3.84 -23.62
CA ALA A 157 8.96 4.98 -24.36
C ALA A 157 10.46 4.89 -24.67
N ARG A 158 11.23 4.08 -23.93
CA ARG A 158 12.67 3.86 -24.16
C ARG A 158 12.96 2.74 -25.16
N SER A 159 11.98 1.88 -25.42
CA SER A 159 12.09 0.74 -26.35
C SER A 159 11.80 1.12 -27.82
N HIS A 160 11.58 2.41 -28.12
CA HIS A 160 11.31 2.97 -29.44
C HIS A 160 12.35 4.03 -29.82
#